data_AF-A0A965PMT9-F1
#
_entry.id   AF-A0A965PMT9-F1
#
_cell.length_a   1.000
_cell.length_b   1.000
_cell.length_c   1.000
_cell.angle_alpha   90.00
_cell.angle_beta   90.00
_cell.angle_gamma   90.00
#
_symmetry.space_group_name_H-M   'P 1'
#
loop_
_entity.id
_entity.type
_entity.pdbx_description
1 polymer ?
#
loop_
_entity_poly.entity_id
_entity_poly.type
_entity_poly.pdbx_seq_one_letter_code
_entity_poly.pdbx_strand_id
1 'polypeptide(L)'
;SAANYATANSDRQSFWRETVVPRLGLYEHVINTQLFAPIGYMLEYHPDELDVMQADEASRAGSLKLLVDAGMPLRGAMQTLGYKNIDETLAMTGPETTTPEAVPLPTEVGDNVEPTASDLPILATPTAARSIAFGLLTKKIERRIKSGRDPRCHFDSDVITADEVKSVMARLSPDSTVSDVANIIAEVKAVDDMTPDERRIYNAIAPELAKRGQAWARQITQNKTVDPTLKDVIAPVLNAELATQMSKRIDTLGTQFDIPMDAGEESQRVIDWLSDYVPMTTARIDQTTADRIKPIIETYRKTPGMTIDDLTALMLPLSDAARARMIAVTETTRAAAQATVEYQQYLGKAGITMIRVWNTDADEKVCPICTGQAYGVDLNGLTEDQWPADLADGPPAHVNCRCDTSLRLVKS
;
A
#
# COMPACT_ATOMS: atom_id res chain seq x y z
N SER A 1 34.61 -4.70 6.57
CA SER A 1 33.46 -5.33 7.27
C SER A 1 32.44 -4.31 7.79
N ALA A 2 32.02 -3.34 6.95
CA ALA A 2 31.02 -2.31 7.33
C ALA A 2 29.57 -2.69 6.98
N ALA A 3 29.36 -3.69 6.11
CA ALA A 3 28.05 -4.10 5.62
C ALA A 3 27.14 -4.77 6.67
N ASN A 4 27.71 -5.33 7.75
CA ASN A 4 26.93 -5.97 8.81
C ASN A 4 26.45 -4.97 9.87
N TYR A 5 27.14 -3.83 10.02
CA TYR A 5 26.83 -2.87 11.08
C TYR A 5 25.61 -1.99 10.71
N ALA A 6 25.51 -1.55 9.46
CA ALA A 6 24.38 -0.73 8.99
C ALA A 6 23.06 -1.52 8.97
N THR A 7 23.06 -2.75 8.46
CA THR A 7 21.89 -3.65 8.43
C THR A 7 21.42 -4.00 9.84
N ALA A 8 22.36 -4.35 10.74
CA ALA A 8 22.03 -4.65 12.13
C ALA A 8 21.46 -3.44 12.88
N ASN A 9 21.85 -2.21 12.54
CA ASN A 9 21.31 -1.01 13.17
C ASN A 9 19.90 -0.68 12.67
N SER A 10 19.62 -0.89 11.38
CA SER A 10 18.29 -0.76 10.77
C SER A 10 17.30 -1.79 11.33
N ASP A 11 17.73 -3.05 11.46
CA ASP A 11 16.90 -4.11 12.04
C ASP A 11 16.62 -3.85 13.51
N ARG A 12 17.62 -3.33 14.25
CA ARG A 12 17.47 -2.93 15.65
C ARG A 12 16.50 -1.77 15.80
N GLN A 13 16.55 -0.77 14.93
CA GLN A 13 15.60 0.35 14.91
C GLN A 13 14.16 -0.10 14.63
N SER A 14 13.99 -0.98 13.64
CA SER A 14 12.68 -1.55 13.29
C SER A 14 12.10 -2.35 14.46
N PHE A 15 12.94 -3.17 15.10
CA PHE A 15 12.55 -3.89 16.33
C PHE A 15 12.11 -2.95 17.46
N TRP A 16 12.84 -1.86 17.71
CA TRP A 16 12.43 -0.87 18.72
C TRP A 16 11.10 -0.19 18.37
N ARG A 17 10.91 0.26 17.11
CA ARG A 17 9.70 1.01 16.70
C ARG A 17 8.45 0.14 16.57
N GLU A 18 8.59 -1.06 16.03
CA GLU A 18 7.45 -1.92 15.69
C GLU A 18 7.10 -2.90 16.81
N THR A 19 8.08 -3.27 17.63
CA THR A 19 7.88 -4.28 18.69
C THR A 19 7.96 -3.70 20.08
N VAL A 20 9.00 -2.91 20.39
CA VAL A 20 9.25 -2.49 21.78
C VAL A 20 8.42 -1.28 22.18
N VAL A 21 8.52 -0.16 21.47
CA VAL A 21 7.84 1.11 21.78
C VAL A 21 6.32 0.96 21.92
N PRO A 22 5.61 0.26 21.00
CA PRO A 22 4.16 0.07 21.14
C PRO A 22 3.76 -0.73 22.39
N ARG A 23 4.65 -1.61 22.88
CA ARG A 23 4.43 -2.41 24.10
C ARG A 23 4.79 -1.66 25.38
N LEU A 24 5.64 -0.63 25.31
CA LEU A 24 6.02 0.15 26.49
C LEU A 24 4.80 0.79 27.16
N GLY A 25 3.82 1.29 26.38
CA GLY A 25 2.59 1.85 26.95
C GLY A 25 1.77 0.83 27.75
N LEU A 26 1.72 -0.44 27.31
CA LEU A 26 1.08 -1.52 28.07
C LEU A 26 1.82 -1.79 29.38
N TYR A 27 3.16 -1.87 29.33
CA TYR A 27 3.97 -2.13 30.52
C TYR A 27 3.91 -0.97 31.51
N GLU A 28 4.00 0.26 31.02
CA GLU A 28 3.88 1.48 31.82
C GLU A 28 2.55 1.49 32.57
N HIS A 29 1.45 1.21 31.87
CA HIS A 29 0.12 1.14 32.49
C HIS A 29 0.03 0.06 33.57
N VAL A 30 0.49 -1.17 33.29
CA VAL A 30 0.42 -2.28 34.25
C VAL A 30 1.30 -2.02 35.47
N ILE A 31 2.53 -1.58 35.27
CA ILE A 31 3.50 -1.34 36.35
C ILE A 31 3.03 -0.15 37.21
N ASN A 32 2.56 0.94 36.59
CA ASN A 32 2.02 2.07 37.35
C ASN A 32 0.80 1.70 38.16
N THR A 33 -0.13 0.93 37.57
CA THR A 33 -1.37 0.55 38.25
C THR A 33 -1.13 -0.43 39.39
N GLN A 34 -0.26 -1.43 39.19
CA GLN A 34 -0.08 -2.52 40.15
C GLN A 34 1.00 -2.26 41.20
N LEU A 35 2.03 -1.48 40.87
CA LEU A 35 3.21 -1.30 41.73
C LEU A 35 3.39 0.14 42.21
N PHE A 36 3.35 1.14 41.33
CA PHE A 36 3.75 2.52 41.70
C PHE A 36 2.61 3.39 42.24
N ALA A 37 1.37 3.19 41.81
CA ALA A 37 0.21 3.96 42.30
C ALA A 37 0.01 3.87 43.83
N PRO A 38 0.15 2.70 44.49
CA PRO A 38 0.03 2.59 45.94
C PRO A 38 1.12 3.34 46.73
N ILE A 39 2.28 3.58 46.11
CA ILE A 39 3.42 4.27 46.73
C ILE A 39 3.58 5.72 46.24
N GLY A 40 2.63 6.22 45.44
CA GLY A 40 2.58 7.62 44.99
C GLY A 40 3.62 7.99 43.92
N TYR A 41 4.17 7.00 43.23
CA TYR A 41 5.12 7.22 42.13
C TYR A 41 4.48 6.91 40.78
N MET A 42 5.12 7.40 39.71
CA MET A 42 4.76 7.10 38.32
C MET A 42 6.04 6.88 37.54
N LEU A 43 6.08 5.78 36.80
CA LEU A 43 7.10 5.44 35.82
C LEU A 43 6.61 5.89 34.45
N GLU A 44 7.46 6.59 33.71
CA GLU A 44 7.22 6.98 32.32
C GLU A 44 8.43 6.55 31.48
N TYR A 45 8.18 5.94 30.32
CA TYR A 45 9.24 5.59 29.40
C TYR A 45 9.50 6.73 28.39
N HIS A 46 10.76 7.15 28.26
CA HIS A 46 11.20 8.11 27.23
C HIS A 46 12.07 7.42 26.16
N PRO A 47 11.48 6.68 25.21
CA PRO A 47 12.23 5.98 24.16
C PRO A 47 12.94 6.94 23.18
N ASP A 48 12.50 8.20 23.11
CA ASP A 48 13.09 9.22 22.23
C ASP A 48 14.50 9.66 22.67
N GLU A 49 14.86 9.41 23.93
CA GLU A 49 16.20 9.68 24.47
C GLU A 49 17.21 8.58 24.15
N LEU A 50 16.79 7.47 23.55
CA LEU A 50 17.69 6.38 23.18
C LEU A 50 18.60 6.80 22.02
N ASP A 51 19.90 6.52 22.12
CA ASP A 51 20.90 6.80 21.06
C ASP A 51 20.47 6.28 19.67
N VAL A 52 19.79 5.13 19.66
CA VAL A 52 19.29 4.48 18.44
C VAL A 52 18.17 5.28 17.76
N MET A 53 17.43 6.09 18.52
CA MET A 53 16.36 6.98 18.04
C MET A 53 16.90 8.39 17.71
N GLN A 54 17.94 8.87 18.40
CA GLN A 54 18.56 10.18 18.14
C GLN A 54 19.37 10.24 16.84
N ALA A 55 20.00 9.13 16.42
CA ALA A 55 20.75 9.08 15.16
C ALA A 55 19.89 9.38 13.92
N ASP A 56 18.60 9.02 13.97
CA ASP A 56 17.62 9.29 12.91
C ASP A 56 17.15 10.75 12.91
N GLU A 57 17.03 11.38 14.09
CA GLU A 57 16.66 12.80 14.21
C GLU A 57 17.78 13.72 13.67
N ALA A 58 19.04 13.40 13.96
CA ALA A 58 20.18 14.14 13.40
C ALA A 58 20.25 14.05 11.86
N SER A 59 19.90 12.87 11.30
CA SER A 59 19.82 12.65 9.86
C SER A 59 18.63 13.40 9.23
N ARG A 60 17.47 13.41 9.89
CA ARG A 60 16.29 14.19 9.48
C ARG A 60 16.55 15.70 9.54
N ALA A 61 17.22 16.19 10.58
CA ALA A 61 17.63 17.59 10.67
C ALA A 61 18.63 17.99 9.57
N GLY A 62 19.60 17.12 9.25
CA GLY A 62 20.51 17.30 8.12
C GLY A 62 19.77 17.35 6.78
N SER A 63 18.81 16.45 6.57
CA SER A 63 17.97 16.39 5.36
C SER A 63 17.06 17.62 5.25
N LEU A 64 16.54 18.12 6.37
CA LEU A 64 15.71 19.33 6.42
C LEU A 64 16.51 20.54 5.97
N LYS A 65 17.74 20.68 6.48
CA LYS A 65 18.67 21.74 6.08
C LYS A 65 18.96 21.68 4.57
N LEU A 66 19.28 20.51 4.03
CA LEU A 66 19.54 20.35 2.59
C LEU A 66 18.33 20.72 1.72
N LEU A 67 17.12 20.36 2.12
CA LEU A 67 15.91 20.71 1.39
C LEU A 67 15.65 22.22 1.40
N VAL A 68 15.86 22.88 2.55
CA VAL A 68 15.71 24.33 2.68
C VAL A 68 16.79 25.08 1.91
N ASP A 69 18.05 24.64 2.00
CA ASP A 69 19.18 25.20 1.25
C ASP A 69 18.99 25.04 -0.27
N ALA A 70 18.33 23.95 -0.70
CA ALA A 70 17.92 23.72 -2.09
C ALA A 70 16.69 24.55 -2.54
N GLY A 71 16.20 25.46 -1.69
CA GLY A 71 15.11 26.39 -1.99
C GLY A 71 13.70 25.83 -1.77
N MET A 72 13.55 24.68 -1.10
CA MET A 72 12.23 24.20 -0.68
C MET A 72 11.72 25.05 0.50
N PRO A 73 10.48 25.59 0.45
CA PRO A 73 9.91 26.27 1.61
C PRO A 73 9.93 25.36 2.83
N LEU A 74 10.36 25.88 3.99
CA LEU A 74 10.56 25.13 5.24
C LEU A 74 9.36 24.24 5.59
N ARG A 75 8.14 24.76 5.46
CA ARG A 75 6.90 23.98 5.64
C ARG A 75 6.82 22.75 4.73
N GLY A 76 7.13 22.91 3.44
CA GLY A 76 7.11 21.82 2.48
C GLY A 76 8.22 20.80 2.73
N ALA A 77 9.39 21.25 3.20
CA ALA A 77 10.49 20.37 3.59
C ALA A 77 10.15 19.55 4.85
N MET A 78 9.54 20.20 5.85
CA MET A 78 9.06 19.53 7.07
C MET A 78 7.93 18.53 6.77
N GLN A 79 7.01 18.85 5.86
CA GLN A 79 5.97 17.92 5.40
C GLN A 79 6.58 16.72 4.66
N THR A 80 7.59 16.96 3.82
CA THR A 80 8.27 15.90 3.05
C THR A 80 9.03 14.94 3.97
N LEU A 81 9.54 15.43 5.11
CA LEU A 81 10.27 14.65 6.10
C LEU A 81 9.39 14.06 7.23
N GLY A 82 8.06 14.26 7.15
CA GLY A 82 7.11 13.65 8.08
C GLY A 82 7.10 14.26 9.48
N TYR A 83 7.47 15.53 9.63
CA TYR A 83 7.32 16.24 10.91
C TYR A 83 5.84 16.33 11.29
N LYS A 84 5.51 16.02 12.55
CA LYS A 84 4.17 16.23 13.12
C LYS A 84 4.04 17.65 13.67
N ASN A 85 2.81 18.13 13.82
CA ASN A 85 2.49 19.45 14.38
C ASN A 85 3.24 20.61 13.72
N ILE A 86 3.31 20.58 12.38
CA ILE A 86 4.03 21.57 11.56
C ILE A 86 3.47 22.98 11.78
N ASP A 87 2.16 23.10 11.99
CA ASP A 87 1.53 24.41 12.21
C ASP A 87 1.80 24.96 13.62
N GLU A 88 1.96 24.12 14.64
CA GLU A 88 2.39 24.56 15.99
C GLU A 88 3.86 24.96 16.01
N THR A 89 4.72 24.17 15.36
CA THR A 89 6.18 24.43 15.29
C THR A 89 6.50 25.70 14.48
N LEU A 90 5.77 25.97 13.40
CA LEU A 90 5.87 27.23 12.65
C LEU A 90 5.20 28.41 13.38
N ALA A 91 4.17 28.17 14.18
CA ALA A 91 3.54 29.24 14.99
C ALA A 91 4.44 29.74 16.14
N MET A 92 5.38 28.92 16.62
CA MET A 92 6.42 29.36 17.58
C MET A 92 7.50 30.25 16.96
N THR A 93 7.53 30.39 15.63
CA THR A 93 8.45 31.26 14.89
C THR A 93 7.69 32.40 14.21
N GLY A 94 7.14 33.31 15.02
CA GLY A 94 6.66 34.62 14.58
C GLY A 94 7.81 35.55 14.15
N PRO A 95 7.54 36.64 13.39
CA PRO A 95 8.50 37.22 12.48
C PRO A 95 9.47 38.18 13.17
N GLU A 96 10.69 37.74 13.44
CA GLU A 96 11.82 38.67 13.52
C GLU A 96 12.47 38.78 12.15
N THR A 97 12.12 39.86 11.46
CA THR A 97 12.97 40.48 10.46
C THR A 97 14.32 40.82 11.08
N THR A 98 15.32 39.97 10.86
CA THR A 98 16.71 40.40 10.84
C THR A 98 17.27 40.04 9.48
N THR A 99 17.38 41.07 8.63
CA THR A 99 18.28 41.13 7.48
C THR A 99 19.58 40.36 7.77
N PRO A 100 19.99 39.37 6.96
CA PRO A 100 21.32 38.81 7.07
C PRO A 100 22.32 39.89 6.66
N GLU A 101 23.08 40.38 7.63
CA GLU A 101 24.25 41.20 7.42
C GLU A 101 25.28 40.38 6.63
N ALA A 102 25.75 40.98 5.53
CA ALA A 102 26.64 40.35 4.58
C ALA A 102 27.98 39.97 5.21
N VAL A 103 28.36 38.69 5.10
CA VAL A 103 29.76 38.26 5.25
C VAL A 103 30.28 37.86 3.87
N PRO A 104 31.48 38.31 3.44
CA PRO A 104 31.90 38.25 2.05
C PRO A 104 32.32 36.84 1.63
N LEU A 105 31.99 36.48 0.37
CA LEU A 105 32.60 35.36 -0.35
C LEU A 105 34.13 35.51 -0.43
N PRO A 106 34.86 34.40 -0.40
CA PRO A 106 36.01 34.20 -1.26
C PRO A 106 35.56 33.48 -2.54
N THR A 107 35.60 34.21 -3.65
CA THR A 107 35.69 33.64 -5.01
C THR A 107 36.99 32.88 -5.17
N GLU A 108 36.92 31.61 -5.62
CA GLU A 108 37.71 31.13 -6.76
C GLU A 108 36.95 30.05 -7.53
N VAL A 109 37.26 30.02 -8.83
CA VAL A 109 36.51 29.50 -9.97
C VAL A 109 36.84 28.02 -10.20
N GLY A 110 35.84 27.21 -10.55
CA GLY A 110 36.08 25.84 -11.05
C GLY A 110 34.83 25.01 -11.29
N ASP A 111 34.30 25.12 -12.51
CA ASP A 111 33.44 24.18 -13.25
C ASP A 111 32.03 23.78 -12.76
N ASN A 112 31.11 23.90 -13.73
CA ASN A 112 29.75 23.37 -13.72
C ASN A 112 29.71 21.89 -13.30
N VAL A 113 28.97 21.58 -12.23
CA VAL A 113 28.43 20.24 -12.00
C VAL A 113 26.95 20.38 -11.62
N GLU A 114 26.07 19.90 -12.50
CA GLU A 114 24.65 19.67 -12.19
C GLU A 114 24.55 18.61 -11.08
N PRO A 115 23.71 18.79 -10.05
CA PRO A 115 23.56 17.76 -9.02
C PRO A 115 22.77 16.57 -9.60
N THR A 116 23.46 15.45 -9.81
CA THR A 116 22.86 14.12 -10.02
C THR A 116 22.54 13.46 -8.68
N ALA A 117 21.63 12.49 -8.68
CA ALA A 117 21.15 11.75 -7.49
C ALA A 117 22.21 10.86 -6.80
N SER A 118 23.49 11.05 -7.10
CA SER A 118 24.63 10.32 -6.54
C SER A 118 25.07 10.83 -5.18
N ASP A 119 24.56 11.98 -4.72
CA ASP A 119 24.95 12.62 -3.44
C ASP A 119 23.96 12.36 -2.28
N LEU A 120 23.20 11.25 -2.33
CA LEU A 120 22.38 10.83 -1.19
C LEU A 120 23.26 10.27 -0.06
N PRO A 121 23.07 10.69 1.21
CA PRO A 121 23.64 9.98 2.34
C PRO A 121 23.14 8.54 2.36
N ILE A 122 24.08 7.59 2.46
CA ILE A 122 23.84 6.16 2.59
C ILE A 122 23.20 5.91 3.96
N LEU A 123 21.89 6.14 4.12
CA LEU A 123 21.10 5.66 5.28
C LEU A 123 19.58 5.87 5.14
N ALA A 124 19.05 6.32 3.99
CA ALA A 124 17.62 6.19 3.74
C ALA A 124 17.28 4.71 3.53
N THR A 125 16.26 4.19 4.23
CA THR A 125 15.73 2.86 3.93
C THR A 125 15.36 2.79 2.43
N PRO A 126 15.49 1.64 1.77
CA PRO A 126 15.20 1.51 0.33
C PRO A 126 13.81 2.06 -0.05
N THR A 127 12.83 1.90 0.83
CA THR A 127 11.46 2.41 0.73
C THR A 127 11.39 3.95 0.72
N ALA A 128 12.16 4.62 1.58
CA ALA A 128 12.23 6.08 1.63
C ALA A 128 12.92 6.64 0.39
N ALA A 129 14.02 6.03 -0.04
CA ALA A 129 14.74 6.43 -1.26
C ALA A 129 13.86 6.31 -2.52
N ARG A 130 13.07 5.24 -2.65
CA ARG A 130 12.09 5.10 -3.74
C ARG A 130 10.97 6.13 -3.68
N SER A 131 10.42 6.39 -2.50
CA SER A 131 9.37 7.39 -2.32
C SER A 131 9.81 8.78 -2.77
N ILE A 132 11.07 9.15 -2.45
CA ILE A 132 11.73 10.38 -2.89
C ILE A 132 11.90 10.39 -4.41
N ALA A 133 12.43 9.32 -5.00
CA ALA A 133 12.66 9.24 -6.44
C ALA A 133 11.35 9.40 -7.25
N PHE A 134 10.24 8.82 -6.79
CA PHE A 134 8.94 8.99 -7.44
C PHE A 134 8.38 10.41 -7.25
N GLY A 135 8.67 11.06 -6.12
CA GLY A 135 8.35 12.47 -5.90
C GLY A 135 9.09 13.40 -6.88
N LEU A 136 10.35 13.10 -7.17
CA LEU A 136 11.15 13.81 -8.19
C LEU A 136 10.59 13.60 -9.59
N LEU A 137 10.23 12.36 -9.94
CA LEU A 137 9.58 12.02 -11.20
C LEU A 137 8.26 12.80 -11.39
N THR A 138 7.42 12.83 -10.35
CA THR A 138 6.13 13.55 -10.35
C THR A 138 6.34 15.03 -10.67
N LYS A 139 7.21 15.72 -9.91
CA LYS A 139 7.50 17.15 -10.13
C LYS A 139 8.07 17.43 -11.52
N LYS A 140 8.85 16.51 -12.09
CA LYS A 140 9.41 16.67 -13.44
C LYS A 140 8.30 16.65 -14.50
N ILE A 141 7.35 15.72 -14.39
CA ILE A 141 6.21 15.62 -15.32
C ILE A 141 5.28 16.83 -15.14
N GLU A 142 4.97 17.23 -13.89
CA GLU A 142 4.15 18.41 -13.60
C GLU A 142 4.72 19.70 -14.21
N ARG A 143 6.03 19.92 -14.13
CA ARG A 143 6.68 21.09 -14.74
C ARG A 143 6.51 21.09 -16.25
N ARG A 144 6.52 19.92 -16.90
CA ARG A 144 6.32 19.81 -18.35
C ARG A 144 4.89 20.15 -18.75
N ILE A 145 3.90 19.64 -18.01
CA ILE A 145 2.49 19.98 -18.21
C ILE A 145 2.27 21.49 -18.03
N LYS A 146 2.76 22.07 -16.92
CA LYS A 146 2.63 23.51 -16.63
C LYS A 146 3.33 24.40 -17.66
N SER A 147 4.34 23.87 -18.37
CA SER A 147 5.04 24.59 -19.44
C SER A 147 4.49 24.28 -20.85
N GLY A 148 3.36 23.58 -20.94
CA GLY A 148 2.71 23.24 -22.22
C GLY A 148 3.52 22.26 -23.09
N ARG A 149 4.42 21.47 -22.48
CA ARG A 149 5.24 20.47 -23.16
C ARG A 149 4.66 19.07 -22.92
N ASP A 150 4.96 18.15 -23.84
CA ASP A 150 4.56 16.74 -23.71
C ASP A 150 5.00 16.19 -22.33
N PRO A 151 4.08 15.60 -21.54
CA PRO A 151 4.37 15.08 -20.20
C PRO A 151 5.37 13.91 -20.21
N ARG A 152 5.51 13.20 -21.33
CA ARG A 152 6.46 12.07 -21.44
C ARG A 152 7.89 12.57 -21.42
N CYS A 153 8.73 11.93 -20.61
CA CYS A 153 10.14 12.31 -20.48
C CYS A 153 11.04 11.12 -20.10
N HIS A 154 12.34 11.26 -20.38
CA HIS A 154 13.34 10.35 -19.83
C HIS A 154 13.62 10.69 -18.36
N PHE A 155 13.70 9.67 -17.50
CA PHE A 155 14.06 9.80 -16.09
C PHE A 155 14.99 8.65 -15.72
N ASP A 156 16.16 8.99 -15.18
CA ASP A 156 17.18 8.03 -14.78
C ASP A 156 17.22 7.93 -13.25
N SER A 157 17.30 6.72 -12.72
CA SER A 157 17.26 6.46 -11.29
C SER A 157 17.88 5.11 -10.94
N ASP A 158 18.75 5.10 -9.93
CA ASP A 158 19.33 3.87 -9.39
C ASP A 158 18.37 3.09 -8.48
N VAL A 159 17.21 3.69 -8.15
CA VAL A 159 16.27 3.17 -7.14
C VAL A 159 14.89 2.84 -7.74
N ILE A 160 14.47 3.54 -8.80
CA ILE A 160 13.28 3.22 -9.60
C ILE A 160 13.76 2.56 -10.89
N THR A 161 13.22 1.38 -11.19
CA THR A 161 13.61 0.61 -12.36
C THR A 161 13.16 1.27 -13.66
N ALA A 162 13.88 1.00 -14.75
CA ALA A 162 13.54 1.51 -16.08
C ALA A 162 12.13 1.08 -16.55
N ASP A 163 11.69 -0.12 -16.13
CA ASP A 163 10.35 -0.63 -16.45
C ASP A 163 9.25 0.16 -15.74
N GLU A 164 9.48 0.63 -14.51
CA GLU A 164 8.54 1.47 -13.76
C GLU A 164 8.38 2.85 -14.38
N VAL A 165 9.49 3.46 -14.79
CA VAL A 165 9.46 4.72 -15.53
C VAL A 165 8.71 4.54 -16.85
N LYS A 166 8.99 3.47 -17.60
CA LYS A 166 8.28 3.14 -18.85
C LYS A 166 6.78 2.93 -18.63
N SER A 167 6.41 2.30 -17.52
CA SER A 167 5.03 2.06 -17.09
C SER A 167 4.28 3.37 -16.81
N VAL A 168 4.91 4.32 -16.10
CA VAL A 168 4.35 5.68 -15.91
C VAL A 168 4.19 6.38 -17.27
N MET A 169 5.23 6.38 -18.10
CA MET A 169 5.21 7.09 -19.39
C MET A 169 4.18 6.53 -20.38
N ALA A 170 3.92 5.23 -20.35
CA ALA A 170 2.92 4.59 -21.22
C ALA A 170 1.47 4.98 -20.86
N ARG A 171 1.22 5.42 -19.63
CA ARG A 171 -0.11 5.81 -19.14
C ARG A 171 -0.39 7.31 -19.30
N LEU A 172 0.64 8.11 -19.63
CA LEU A 172 0.49 9.54 -19.85
C LEU A 172 0.04 9.82 -21.29
N SER A 173 -0.99 10.66 -21.41
CA SER A 173 -1.47 11.26 -22.66
C SER A 173 -0.98 12.72 -22.78
N PRO A 174 -0.92 13.31 -23.99
CA PRO A 174 -0.58 14.72 -24.19
C PRO A 174 -1.47 15.69 -23.39
N ASP A 175 -2.71 15.30 -23.09
CA ASP A 175 -3.71 16.10 -22.37
C ASP A 175 -3.79 15.75 -20.87
N SER A 176 -2.88 14.91 -20.35
CA SER A 176 -2.88 14.50 -18.95
C SER A 176 -2.70 15.70 -18.02
N THR A 177 -3.58 15.81 -17.01
CA THR A 177 -3.52 16.87 -16.02
C THR A 177 -2.53 16.53 -14.90
N VAL A 178 -2.18 17.53 -14.08
CA VAL A 178 -1.35 17.33 -12.87
C VAL A 178 -1.99 16.31 -11.91
N SER A 179 -3.32 16.26 -11.82
CA SER A 179 -4.04 15.27 -11.01
C SER A 179 -3.93 13.86 -11.59
N ASP A 180 -3.97 13.72 -12.91
CA ASP A 180 -3.85 12.41 -13.58
C ASP A 180 -2.46 11.82 -13.39
N VAL A 181 -1.41 12.66 -13.43
CA VAL A 181 -0.03 12.25 -13.14
C VAL A 181 0.11 11.73 -11.73
N ALA A 182 -0.46 12.44 -10.74
CA ALA A 182 -0.42 12.01 -9.35
C ALA A 182 -1.11 10.65 -9.16
N ASN A 183 -2.24 10.42 -9.83
CA ASN A 183 -2.96 9.15 -9.81
C ASN A 183 -2.16 8.02 -10.48
N ILE A 184 -1.63 8.25 -11.68
CA ILE A 184 -0.82 7.28 -12.43
C ILE A 184 0.45 6.88 -11.65
N ILE A 185 1.13 7.86 -11.05
CA ILE A 185 2.32 7.59 -10.25
C ILE A 185 1.95 6.91 -8.94
N ALA A 186 0.83 7.27 -8.31
CA ALA A 186 0.33 6.54 -7.14
C ALA A 186 0.00 5.09 -7.49
N GLU A 187 -0.61 4.81 -8.65
CA GLU A 187 -0.86 3.46 -9.13
C GLU A 187 0.42 2.65 -9.34
N VAL A 188 1.44 3.25 -9.97
CA VAL A 188 2.75 2.59 -10.19
C VAL A 188 3.51 2.40 -8.88
N LYS A 189 3.54 3.42 -8.00
CA LYS A 189 4.12 3.32 -6.65
C LYS A 189 3.46 2.21 -5.85
N ALA A 190 2.17 2.01 -6.02
CA ALA A 190 1.43 1.12 -5.16
C ALA A 190 1.36 -0.33 -5.71
N VAL A 191 1.83 -0.59 -6.94
CA VAL A 191 2.29 -1.93 -7.37
C VAL A 191 3.53 -2.38 -6.59
N ASP A 192 4.27 -1.46 -5.99
CA ASP A 192 5.48 -1.77 -5.23
C ASP A 192 5.23 -2.12 -3.76
N ASP A 193 4.12 -1.63 -3.19
CA ASP A 193 3.63 -1.94 -1.83
C ASP A 193 2.86 -3.27 -1.77
N MET A 194 2.99 -4.11 -2.80
CA MET A 194 2.32 -5.41 -2.88
C MET A 194 3.15 -6.47 -2.16
N THR A 195 2.48 -7.30 -1.37
CA THR A 195 3.10 -8.48 -0.77
C THR A 195 3.63 -9.43 -1.86
N PRO A 196 4.59 -10.31 -1.56
CA PRO A 196 5.08 -11.29 -2.54
C PRO A 196 3.94 -12.13 -3.13
N ASP A 197 2.90 -12.37 -2.34
CA ASP A 197 1.75 -13.18 -2.66
C ASP A 197 0.79 -12.45 -3.62
N GLU A 198 0.47 -11.20 -3.31
CA GLU A 198 -0.27 -10.31 -4.22
C GLU A 198 0.45 -10.12 -5.55
N ARG A 199 1.78 -9.99 -5.52
CA ARG A 199 2.59 -9.77 -6.72
C ARG A 199 2.53 -10.95 -7.67
N ARG A 200 2.46 -12.19 -7.17
CA ARG A 200 2.31 -13.38 -8.03
C ARG A 200 0.98 -13.38 -8.77
N ILE A 201 -0.12 -13.09 -8.07
CA ILE A 201 -1.45 -12.95 -8.68
C ILE A 201 -1.46 -11.83 -9.72
N TYR A 202 -0.92 -10.66 -9.38
CA TYR A 202 -0.83 -9.52 -10.27
C TYR A 202 -0.04 -9.83 -11.55
N ASN A 203 1.17 -10.40 -11.40
CA ASN A 203 2.02 -10.73 -12.53
C ASN A 203 1.39 -11.77 -13.48
N ALA A 204 0.57 -12.68 -12.95
CA ALA A 204 -0.14 -13.66 -13.74
C ALA A 204 -1.36 -13.07 -14.47
N ILE A 205 -2.12 -12.18 -13.81
CA ILE A 205 -3.40 -11.66 -14.34
C ILE A 205 -3.19 -10.43 -15.24
N ALA A 206 -2.34 -9.47 -14.84
CA ALA A 206 -2.17 -8.20 -15.54
C ALA A 206 -1.88 -8.31 -17.05
N PRO A 207 -0.92 -9.15 -17.52
CA PRO A 207 -0.64 -9.26 -18.96
C PRO A 207 -1.81 -9.87 -19.73
N GLU A 208 -2.53 -10.82 -19.13
CA GLU A 208 -3.67 -11.48 -19.77
C GLU A 208 -4.90 -10.57 -19.85
N LEU A 209 -5.15 -9.76 -18.82
CA LEU A 209 -6.19 -8.73 -18.88
C LEU A 209 -5.91 -7.73 -20.00
N ALA A 210 -4.66 -7.24 -20.10
CA ALA A 210 -4.28 -6.29 -21.15
C ALA A 210 -4.49 -6.88 -22.55
N LYS A 211 -4.15 -8.15 -22.76
CA LYS A 211 -4.43 -8.87 -24.02
C LYS A 211 -5.93 -8.95 -24.28
N ARG A 212 -6.75 -9.25 -23.28
CA ARG A 212 -8.21 -9.34 -23.41
C ARG A 212 -8.83 -7.99 -23.76
N GLY A 213 -8.39 -6.90 -23.14
CA GLY A 213 -8.81 -5.53 -23.46
C GLY A 213 -8.56 -5.14 -24.91
N GLN A 214 -7.34 -5.41 -25.42
CA GLN A 214 -7.01 -5.19 -26.82
C GLN A 214 -7.84 -6.06 -27.77
N ALA A 215 -8.12 -7.31 -27.38
CA ALA A 215 -8.96 -8.21 -28.16
C ALA A 215 -10.40 -7.68 -28.26
N TRP A 216 -10.98 -7.17 -27.17
CA TRP A 216 -12.31 -6.56 -27.18
C TRP A 216 -12.38 -5.35 -28.11
N ALA A 217 -11.40 -4.44 -28.05
CA ALA A 217 -11.37 -3.27 -28.93
C ALA A 217 -11.31 -3.69 -30.43
N ARG A 218 -10.50 -4.71 -30.76
CA ARG A 218 -10.43 -5.28 -32.11
C ARG A 218 -11.74 -5.97 -32.54
N GLN A 219 -12.41 -6.68 -31.64
CA GLN A 219 -13.68 -7.35 -31.95
C GLN A 219 -14.78 -6.35 -32.27
N ILE A 220 -14.89 -5.27 -31.50
CA ILE A 220 -15.90 -4.21 -31.70
C ILE A 220 -15.69 -3.50 -33.03
N THR A 221 -14.45 -3.09 -33.34
CA THR A 221 -14.12 -2.43 -34.62
C THR A 221 -14.37 -3.33 -35.84
N GLN A 222 -14.27 -4.65 -35.66
CA GLN A 222 -14.61 -5.65 -36.68
C GLN A 222 -16.08 -6.07 -36.67
N ASN A 223 -16.92 -5.42 -35.85
CA ASN A 223 -18.34 -5.74 -35.65
C ASN A 223 -18.60 -7.22 -35.31
N LYS A 224 -17.67 -7.84 -34.56
CA LYS A 224 -17.76 -9.20 -34.03
C LYS A 224 -18.41 -9.19 -32.64
N THR A 225 -18.97 -10.33 -32.25
CA THR A 225 -19.44 -10.56 -30.88
C THR A 225 -18.27 -10.48 -29.91
N VAL A 226 -18.44 -9.71 -28.83
CA VAL A 226 -17.46 -9.56 -27.75
C VAL A 226 -17.79 -10.54 -26.65
N ASP A 227 -16.81 -11.36 -26.27
CA ASP A 227 -16.90 -12.23 -25.10
C ASP A 227 -16.30 -11.52 -23.87
N PRO A 228 -17.13 -11.08 -22.89
CA PRO A 228 -16.69 -10.31 -21.74
C PRO A 228 -16.06 -11.17 -20.64
N THR A 229 -15.97 -12.48 -20.82
CA THR A 229 -15.47 -13.39 -19.78
C THR A 229 -14.00 -13.12 -19.45
N LEU A 230 -13.66 -13.28 -18.19
CA LEU A 230 -12.31 -13.24 -17.63
C LEU A 230 -12.04 -14.44 -16.72
N LYS A 231 -13.06 -15.25 -16.40
CA LYS A 231 -12.94 -16.43 -15.54
C LYS A 231 -11.86 -17.42 -15.99
N ASP A 232 -11.64 -17.58 -17.29
CA ASP A 232 -10.62 -18.47 -17.87
C ASP A 232 -9.19 -18.02 -17.55
N VAL A 233 -9.01 -16.72 -17.37
CA VAL A 233 -7.73 -16.10 -16.99
C VAL A 233 -7.58 -16.04 -15.48
N ILE A 234 -8.64 -15.63 -14.77
CA ILE A 234 -8.57 -15.31 -13.35
C ILE A 234 -8.70 -16.57 -12.48
N ALA A 235 -9.62 -17.48 -12.79
CA ALA A 235 -9.92 -18.63 -11.93
C ALA A 235 -8.70 -19.55 -11.70
N PRO A 236 -7.88 -19.91 -12.71
CA PRO A 236 -6.72 -20.76 -12.48
C PRO A 236 -5.70 -20.13 -11.54
N VAL A 237 -5.48 -18.82 -11.67
CA VAL A 237 -4.55 -18.06 -10.81
C VAL A 237 -5.07 -18.00 -9.38
N LEU A 238 -6.34 -17.65 -9.20
CA LEU A 238 -6.94 -17.58 -7.87
C LEU A 238 -6.95 -18.94 -7.18
N ASN A 239 -7.31 -20.02 -7.87
CA ASN A 239 -7.28 -21.36 -7.28
C ASN A 239 -5.89 -21.74 -6.73
N ALA A 240 -4.83 -21.47 -7.49
CA ALA A 240 -3.47 -21.82 -7.08
C ALA A 240 -2.93 -20.92 -5.95
N GLU A 241 -3.05 -19.61 -6.12
CA GLU A 241 -2.44 -18.66 -5.20
C GLU A 241 -3.24 -18.53 -3.89
N LEU A 242 -4.57 -18.52 -3.94
CA LEU A 242 -5.39 -18.44 -2.73
C LEU A 242 -5.29 -19.71 -1.89
N ALA A 243 -5.17 -20.91 -2.51
CA ALA A 243 -4.88 -22.13 -1.77
C ALA A 243 -3.58 -22.01 -0.96
N THR A 244 -2.52 -21.54 -1.62
CA THR A 244 -1.21 -21.33 -0.98
C THR A 244 -1.29 -20.31 0.16
N GLN A 245 -2.05 -19.23 -0.03
CA GLN A 245 -2.24 -18.20 1.01
C GLN A 245 -3.00 -18.73 2.21
N MET A 246 -4.07 -19.46 1.99
CA MET A 246 -4.86 -20.03 3.07
C MET A 246 -4.04 -21.01 3.89
N SER A 247 -3.34 -21.94 3.23
CA SER A 247 -2.46 -22.91 3.91
C SER A 247 -1.41 -22.22 4.76
N LYS A 248 -0.68 -21.24 4.20
CA LYS A 248 0.33 -20.46 4.94
C LYS A 248 -0.27 -19.77 6.17
N ARG A 249 -1.49 -19.23 6.07
CA ARG A 249 -2.16 -18.57 7.20
C ARG A 249 -2.61 -19.59 8.25
N ILE A 250 -3.17 -20.73 7.84
CA ILE A 250 -3.56 -21.82 8.74
C ILE A 250 -2.33 -22.35 9.50
N ASP A 251 -1.22 -22.61 8.81
CA ASP A 251 0.05 -23.03 9.42
C ASP A 251 0.58 -22.02 10.44
N THR A 252 0.51 -20.73 10.09
CA THR A 252 0.92 -19.64 10.98
C THR A 252 0.09 -19.63 12.26
N LEU A 253 -1.24 -19.77 12.14
CA LEU A 253 -2.14 -19.86 13.29
C LEU A 253 -1.90 -21.14 14.10
N GLY A 254 -1.71 -22.28 13.42
CA GLY A 254 -1.36 -23.56 14.03
C GLY A 254 -0.13 -23.48 14.90
N THR A 255 0.92 -22.83 14.39
CA THR A 255 2.17 -22.57 15.11
C THR A 255 1.96 -21.58 16.26
N GLN A 256 1.17 -20.52 16.05
CA GLN A 256 0.90 -19.50 17.05
C GLN A 256 0.19 -20.06 18.29
N PHE A 257 -0.75 -20.99 18.10
CA PHE A 257 -1.54 -21.58 19.19
C PHE A 257 -1.01 -22.95 19.65
N ASP A 258 0.07 -23.45 19.07
CA ASP A 258 0.63 -24.80 19.31
C ASP A 258 -0.39 -25.93 19.06
N ILE A 259 -1.28 -25.72 18.08
CA ILE A 259 -2.32 -26.67 17.68
C ILE A 259 -2.35 -26.70 16.14
N PRO A 260 -1.43 -27.42 15.49
CA PRO A 260 -1.45 -27.54 14.03
C PRO A 260 -2.74 -28.25 13.58
N MET A 261 -3.23 -27.87 12.40
CA MET A 261 -4.30 -28.61 11.73
C MET A 261 -3.69 -29.85 11.05
N ASP A 262 -4.43 -30.96 11.00
CA ASP A 262 -4.03 -32.10 10.17
C ASP A 262 -3.99 -31.69 8.70
N ALA A 263 -2.93 -32.07 7.98
CA ALA A 263 -2.72 -31.64 6.59
C ALA A 263 -3.84 -32.12 5.64
N GLY A 264 -4.48 -33.26 5.94
CA GLY A 264 -5.62 -33.76 5.18
C GLY A 264 -6.88 -32.93 5.42
N GLU A 265 -7.16 -32.58 6.68
CA GLU A 265 -8.28 -31.70 7.03
C GLU A 265 -8.09 -30.29 6.46
N GLU A 266 -6.88 -29.74 6.57
CA GLU A 266 -6.51 -28.43 6.01
C GLU A 266 -6.75 -28.39 4.50
N SER A 267 -6.17 -29.36 3.78
CA SER A 267 -6.31 -29.44 2.32
C SER A 267 -7.77 -29.52 1.90
N GLN A 268 -8.59 -30.31 2.61
CA GLN A 268 -10.00 -30.46 2.30
C GLN A 268 -10.76 -29.14 2.49
N ARG A 269 -10.55 -28.44 3.60
CA ARG A 269 -11.21 -27.15 3.88
C ARG A 269 -10.86 -26.08 2.86
N VAL A 270 -9.58 -26.00 2.49
CA VAL A 270 -9.11 -25.06 1.46
C VAL A 270 -9.77 -25.38 0.11
N ILE A 271 -9.80 -26.64 -0.29
CA ILE A 271 -10.44 -27.07 -1.54
C ILE A 271 -11.93 -26.78 -1.54
N ASP A 272 -12.64 -27.11 -0.46
CA ASP A 272 -14.08 -26.90 -0.33
C ASP A 272 -14.41 -25.42 -0.51
N TRP A 273 -13.73 -24.53 0.21
CA TRP A 273 -13.95 -23.10 0.09
C TRP A 273 -13.65 -22.58 -1.32
N LEU A 274 -12.52 -22.96 -1.93
CA LEU A 274 -12.15 -22.50 -3.28
C LEU A 274 -13.15 -22.98 -4.34
N SER A 275 -13.67 -24.19 -4.18
CA SER A 275 -14.63 -24.79 -5.12
C SER A 275 -15.94 -24.01 -5.21
N ASP A 276 -16.34 -23.36 -4.12
CA ASP A 276 -17.52 -22.48 -4.07
C ASP A 276 -17.16 -21.02 -4.40
N TYR A 277 -16.08 -20.52 -3.81
CA TYR A 277 -15.73 -19.10 -3.84
C TYR A 277 -15.24 -18.63 -5.22
N VAL A 278 -14.31 -19.37 -5.85
CA VAL A 278 -13.68 -18.92 -7.10
C VAL A 278 -14.69 -18.82 -8.26
N PRO A 279 -15.60 -19.80 -8.47
CA PRO A 279 -16.65 -19.65 -9.47
C PRO A 279 -17.59 -18.47 -9.19
N MET A 280 -17.97 -18.26 -7.93
CA MET A 280 -18.82 -17.14 -7.55
C MET A 280 -18.16 -15.79 -7.85
N THR A 281 -16.92 -15.57 -7.40
CA THR A 281 -16.24 -14.27 -7.59
C THR A 281 -15.96 -13.99 -9.06
N THR A 282 -15.51 -14.99 -9.83
CA THR A 282 -15.24 -14.81 -11.26
C THR A 282 -16.51 -14.56 -12.06
N ALA A 283 -17.64 -15.17 -11.71
CA ALA A 283 -18.93 -14.84 -12.33
C ALA A 283 -19.34 -13.38 -12.08
N ARG A 284 -19.10 -12.83 -10.88
CA ARG A 284 -19.36 -11.41 -10.57
C ARG A 284 -18.43 -10.47 -11.34
N ILE A 285 -17.17 -10.85 -11.51
CA ILE A 285 -16.19 -10.12 -12.32
C ILE A 285 -16.62 -10.10 -13.79
N ASP A 286 -17.03 -11.24 -14.33
CA ASP A 286 -17.53 -11.38 -15.71
C ASP A 286 -18.78 -10.51 -15.92
N GLN A 287 -19.73 -10.56 -15.00
CA GLN A 287 -20.96 -9.77 -15.07
C GLN A 287 -20.66 -8.26 -15.07
N THR A 288 -19.81 -7.79 -14.15
CA THR A 288 -19.40 -6.38 -14.08
C THR A 288 -18.66 -5.94 -15.35
N THR A 289 -17.86 -6.83 -15.93
CA THR A 289 -17.16 -6.57 -17.20
C THR A 289 -18.16 -6.44 -18.34
N ALA A 290 -19.11 -7.38 -18.44
CA ALA A 290 -20.15 -7.36 -19.46
C ALA A 290 -21.00 -6.08 -19.40
N ASP A 291 -21.39 -5.66 -18.19
CA ASP A 291 -22.21 -4.48 -18.00
C ASP A 291 -21.49 -3.18 -18.36
N ARG A 292 -20.15 -3.14 -18.22
CA ARG A 292 -19.34 -1.99 -18.66
C ARG A 292 -19.00 -2.00 -20.15
N ILE A 293 -18.88 -3.17 -20.77
CA ILE A 293 -18.62 -3.28 -22.22
C ILE A 293 -19.83 -2.83 -23.05
N LYS A 294 -21.05 -3.15 -22.63
CA LYS A 294 -22.30 -2.79 -23.34
C LYS A 294 -22.37 -1.30 -23.73
N PRO A 295 -22.27 -0.32 -22.81
CA PRO A 295 -22.35 1.10 -23.16
C PRO A 295 -21.18 1.58 -24.02
N ILE A 296 -20.00 0.94 -23.93
CA ILE A 296 -18.85 1.27 -24.78
C ILE A 296 -19.14 0.89 -26.24
N ILE A 297 -19.75 -0.29 -26.48
CA ILE A 297 -20.18 -0.71 -27.82
C ILE A 297 -21.20 0.28 -28.39
N GLU A 298 -22.16 0.73 -27.58
CA GLU A 298 -23.15 1.72 -28.02
C GLU A 298 -22.52 3.07 -28.36
N THR A 299 -21.56 3.52 -27.56
CA THR A 299 -20.83 4.77 -27.75
C THR A 299 -20.06 4.74 -29.07
N TYR A 300 -19.34 3.64 -29.34
CA TYR A 300 -18.64 3.43 -30.61
C TYR A 300 -19.57 3.51 -31.83
N ARG A 301 -20.75 2.88 -31.75
CA ARG A 301 -21.74 2.90 -32.85
C ARG A 301 -22.35 4.28 -33.11
N LYS A 302 -22.47 5.10 -32.07
CA LYS A 302 -23.10 6.44 -32.14
C LYS A 302 -22.11 7.55 -32.47
N THR A 303 -20.81 7.29 -32.45
CA THR A 303 -19.75 8.31 -32.60
C THR A 303 -18.98 8.10 -33.90
N PRO A 304 -19.30 8.85 -34.97
CA PRO A 304 -18.54 8.78 -36.23
C PRO A 304 -17.08 9.17 -36.02
N GLY A 305 -16.17 8.41 -36.62
CA GLY A 305 -14.73 8.71 -36.58
C GLY A 305 -13.98 8.20 -35.34
N MET A 306 -14.65 7.51 -34.41
CA MET A 306 -13.97 6.89 -33.26
C MET A 306 -12.97 5.82 -33.72
N THR A 307 -11.72 5.95 -33.26
CA THR A 307 -10.62 5.07 -33.64
C THR A 307 -10.52 3.84 -32.72
N ILE A 308 -9.69 2.86 -33.11
CA ILE A 308 -9.37 1.73 -32.25
C ILE A 308 -8.62 2.16 -30.97
N ASP A 309 -7.85 3.25 -31.04
CA ASP A 309 -7.11 3.78 -29.90
C ASP A 309 -8.06 4.42 -28.89
N ASP A 310 -9.06 5.18 -29.36
CA ASP A 310 -10.13 5.73 -28.51
C ASP A 310 -10.91 4.62 -27.80
N LEU A 311 -11.22 3.55 -28.54
CA LEU A 311 -11.92 2.41 -27.96
C LEU A 311 -11.05 1.63 -26.96
N THR A 312 -9.76 1.52 -27.24
CA THR A 312 -8.79 0.90 -26.31
C THR A 312 -8.70 1.72 -25.02
N ALA A 313 -8.70 3.05 -25.11
CA ALA A 313 -8.72 3.93 -23.95
C ALA A 313 -10.01 3.75 -23.12
N LEU A 314 -11.18 3.61 -23.75
CA LEU A 314 -12.44 3.33 -23.05
C LEU A 314 -12.46 1.95 -22.36
N MET A 315 -11.76 0.97 -22.93
CA MET A 315 -11.64 -0.38 -22.38
C MET A 315 -10.55 -0.51 -21.29
N LEU A 316 -9.66 0.47 -21.18
CA LEU A 316 -8.51 0.42 -20.29
C LEU A 316 -8.92 0.13 -18.82
N PRO A 317 -9.94 0.78 -18.23
CA PRO A 317 -10.35 0.50 -16.85
C PRO A 317 -10.88 -0.93 -16.61
N LEU A 318 -11.17 -1.68 -17.68
CA LEU A 318 -11.62 -3.08 -17.61
C LEU A 318 -10.47 -4.07 -17.74
N SER A 319 -9.29 -3.63 -18.16
CA SER A 319 -8.21 -4.51 -18.60
C SER A 319 -6.82 -4.05 -18.16
N ASP A 320 -6.76 -2.98 -17.38
CA ASP A 320 -5.51 -2.37 -16.94
C ASP A 320 -4.89 -3.11 -15.74
N ALA A 321 -3.65 -2.71 -15.47
CA ALA A 321 -2.89 -3.15 -14.31
C ALA A 321 -3.56 -2.75 -13.00
N ALA A 322 -4.26 -1.62 -12.93
CA ALA A 322 -4.95 -1.18 -11.73
C ALA A 322 -6.02 -2.19 -11.33
N ARG A 323 -6.80 -2.71 -12.29
CA ARG A 323 -7.76 -3.78 -12.07
C ARG A 323 -7.12 -5.08 -11.64
N ALA A 324 -6.01 -5.50 -12.27
CA ALA A 324 -5.28 -6.70 -11.87
C ALA A 324 -4.80 -6.60 -10.41
N ARG A 325 -4.33 -5.43 -10.00
CA ARG A 325 -3.91 -5.17 -8.63
C ARG A 325 -5.07 -5.18 -7.65
N MET A 326 -6.19 -4.55 -8.01
CA MET A 326 -7.40 -4.57 -7.18
C MET A 326 -7.84 -6.01 -6.87
N ILE A 327 -7.80 -6.89 -7.88
CA ILE A 327 -8.06 -8.31 -7.71
C ILE A 327 -7.00 -8.91 -6.77
N ALA A 328 -5.71 -8.73 -7.06
CA ALA A 328 -4.64 -9.31 -6.25
C ALA A 328 -4.78 -8.99 -4.75
N VAL A 329 -4.89 -7.70 -4.38
CA VAL A 329 -5.00 -7.28 -2.97
C VAL A 329 -6.29 -7.78 -2.32
N THR A 330 -7.43 -7.62 -3.01
CA THR A 330 -8.73 -7.96 -2.42
C THR A 330 -8.85 -9.47 -2.18
N GLU A 331 -8.37 -10.27 -3.13
CA GLU A 331 -8.51 -11.72 -3.07
C GLU A 331 -7.52 -12.34 -2.07
N THR A 332 -6.29 -11.82 -1.92
CA THR A 332 -5.36 -12.27 -0.87
C THR A 332 -5.87 -11.95 0.53
N THR A 333 -6.38 -10.73 0.75
CA THR A 333 -6.99 -10.35 2.02
C THR A 333 -8.16 -11.25 2.37
N ARG A 334 -9.02 -11.58 1.40
CA ARG A 334 -10.15 -12.48 1.64
C ARG A 334 -9.70 -13.90 1.98
N ALA A 335 -8.74 -14.44 1.25
CA ALA A 335 -8.20 -15.77 1.54
C ALA A 335 -7.59 -15.84 2.95
N ALA A 336 -6.83 -14.81 3.35
CA ALA A 336 -6.27 -14.74 4.70
C ALA A 336 -7.35 -14.65 5.79
N ALA A 337 -8.39 -13.84 5.58
CA ALA A 337 -9.52 -13.75 6.52
C ALA A 337 -10.32 -15.06 6.61
N GLN A 338 -10.57 -15.72 5.47
CA GLN A 338 -11.23 -17.02 5.44
C GLN A 338 -10.40 -18.09 6.16
N ALA A 339 -9.08 -18.11 5.98
CA ALA A 339 -8.22 -19.05 6.68
C ALA A 339 -8.35 -18.91 8.21
N THR A 340 -8.49 -17.68 8.72
CA THR A 340 -8.79 -17.43 10.14
C THR A 340 -10.15 -18.02 10.55
N VAL A 341 -11.18 -17.92 9.70
CA VAL A 341 -12.50 -18.53 9.94
C VAL A 341 -12.42 -20.05 9.99
N GLU A 342 -11.74 -20.68 9.02
CA GLU A 342 -11.59 -22.14 8.98
C GLU A 342 -10.86 -22.67 10.22
N TYR A 343 -9.79 -21.98 10.63
CA TYR A 343 -9.03 -22.34 11.82
C TYR A 343 -9.81 -22.10 13.11
N GLN A 344 -10.60 -21.03 13.20
CA GLN A 344 -11.53 -20.80 14.31
C GLN A 344 -12.55 -21.95 14.44
N GLN A 345 -13.16 -22.37 13.33
CA GLN A 345 -14.12 -23.47 13.33
C GLN A 345 -13.47 -24.80 13.71
N TYR A 346 -12.23 -25.04 13.27
CA TYR A 346 -11.44 -26.20 13.68
C TYR A 346 -11.21 -26.22 15.20
N LEU A 347 -10.76 -25.10 15.79
CA LEU A 347 -10.60 -24.99 17.24
C LEU A 347 -11.93 -25.15 17.99
N GLY A 348 -13.02 -24.62 17.46
CA GLY A 348 -14.37 -24.77 18.02
C GLY A 348 -14.81 -26.23 18.12
N LYS A 349 -14.49 -27.07 17.13
CA LYS A 349 -14.75 -28.52 17.17
C LYS A 349 -13.95 -29.23 18.27
N ALA A 350 -12.78 -28.70 18.63
CA ALA A 350 -11.95 -29.18 19.74
C ALA A 350 -12.39 -28.61 21.12
N GLY A 351 -13.49 -27.85 21.17
CA GLY A 351 -14.00 -27.23 22.39
C GLY A 351 -13.28 -25.93 22.79
N ILE A 352 -12.41 -25.40 21.92
CA ILE A 352 -11.68 -24.16 22.15
C ILE A 352 -12.45 -23.02 21.50
N THR A 353 -13.08 -22.18 22.33
CA THR A 353 -13.87 -21.04 21.83
C THR A 353 -12.95 -19.85 21.58
N MET A 354 -12.80 -19.48 20.31
CA MET A 354 -12.05 -18.30 19.88
C MET A 354 -13.00 -17.28 19.29
N ILE A 355 -12.65 -16.01 19.41
CA ILE A 355 -13.35 -14.90 18.76
C ILE A 355 -12.41 -14.20 17.78
N ARG A 356 -12.91 -13.86 16.59
CA ARG A 356 -12.15 -13.06 15.62
C ARG A 356 -12.08 -11.61 16.09
N VAL A 357 -10.92 -11.00 15.87
CA VAL A 357 -10.63 -9.60 16.18
C VAL A 357 -10.15 -8.93 14.90
N TRP A 358 -10.74 -7.80 14.55
CA TRP A 358 -10.39 -7.05 13.34
C TRP A 358 -9.11 -6.25 13.57
N ASN A 359 -8.13 -6.37 12.69
CA ASN A 359 -6.91 -5.56 12.74
C ASN A 359 -6.83 -4.69 11.50
N THR A 360 -6.67 -3.39 11.72
CA THR A 360 -6.41 -2.44 10.65
C THR A 360 -4.91 -2.32 10.43
N ASP A 361 -4.50 -1.99 9.21
CA ASP A 361 -3.10 -1.81 8.81
C ASP A 361 -2.40 -0.62 9.53
N ALA A 362 -3.15 0.11 10.37
CA ALA A 362 -2.71 1.22 11.22
C ALA A 362 -1.81 2.27 10.54
N ASP A 363 -1.92 2.41 9.22
CA ASP A 363 -1.16 3.36 8.41
C ASP A 363 -2.02 4.54 7.93
N GLU A 364 -1.39 5.55 7.34
CA GLU A 364 -2.07 6.74 6.81
C GLU A 364 -2.99 6.43 5.61
N LYS A 365 -3.00 5.19 5.10
CA LYS A 365 -3.80 4.75 3.94
C LYS A 365 -5.10 4.05 4.35
N VAL A 366 -5.36 3.87 5.65
CA VAL A 366 -6.60 3.24 6.14
C VAL A 366 -7.79 4.18 5.88
N CYS A 367 -8.76 3.72 5.09
CA CYS A 367 -9.94 4.52 4.74
C CYS A 367 -11.00 4.52 5.87
N PRO A 368 -12.01 5.44 5.82
CA PRO A 368 -13.08 5.51 6.83
C PRO A 368 -13.91 4.22 7.00
N ILE A 369 -13.95 3.35 5.98
CA ILE A 369 -14.62 2.05 6.08
C ILE A 369 -13.75 1.09 6.92
N CYS A 370 -12.45 1.03 6.63
CA CYS A 370 -11.50 0.17 7.36
C CYS A 370 -11.26 0.61 8.81
N THR A 371 -11.29 1.92 9.10
CA THR A 371 -11.21 2.41 10.49
C THR A 371 -12.50 2.17 11.27
N GLY A 372 -13.63 1.94 10.57
CA GLY A 372 -14.95 1.84 11.19
C GLY A 372 -15.70 3.17 11.30
N GLN A 373 -15.07 4.28 10.95
CA GLN A 373 -15.68 5.61 11.00
C GLN A 373 -16.99 5.69 10.21
N ALA A 374 -17.07 5.02 9.05
CA ALA A 374 -18.29 4.94 8.23
C ALA A 374 -19.48 4.27 8.95
N TYR A 375 -19.20 3.49 9.98
CA TYR A 375 -20.18 2.74 10.79
C TYR A 375 -20.32 3.29 12.21
N GLY A 376 -19.60 4.37 12.56
CA GLY A 376 -19.61 4.95 13.90
C GLY A 376 -18.95 4.08 14.97
N VAL A 377 -18.04 3.17 14.58
CA VAL A 377 -17.26 2.32 15.49
C VAL A 377 -15.76 2.49 15.20
N ASP A 378 -14.91 2.08 16.14
CA ASP A 378 -13.49 1.83 15.86
C ASP A 378 -13.34 0.33 15.60
N LEU A 379 -13.05 -0.04 14.35
CA LEU A 379 -12.90 -1.44 13.97
C LEU A 379 -11.61 -2.05 14.52
N ASN A 380 -10.58 -1.26 14.80
CA ASN A 380 -9.30 -1.81 15.20
C ASN A 380 -9.36 -2.42 16.61
N GLY A 381 -9.10 -3.72 16.72
CA GLY A 381 -9.23 -4.46 17.97
C GLY A 381 -10.67 -4.85 18.33
N LEU A 382 -11.65 -4.53 17.47
CA LEU A 382 -13.05 -4.83 17.69
C LEU A 382 -13.33 -6.32 17.44
N THR A 383 -14.14 -6.92 18.30
CA THR A 383 -14.49 -8.35 18.19
C THR A 383 -15.69 -8.60 17.30
N GLU A 384 -15.74 -9.78 16.69
CA GLU A 384 -16.71 -10.09 15.64
C GLU A 384 -18.18 -10.01 16.06
N ASP A 385 -18.49 -10.17 17.34
CA ASP A 385 -19.83 -9.99 17.90
C ASP A 385 -20.29 -8.52 17.89
N GLN A 386 -19.35 -7.59 17.74
CA GLN A 386 -19.58 -6.16 17.71
C GLN A 386 -19.41 -5.57 16.30
N TRP A 387 -19.06 -6.38 15.31
CA TRP A 387 -18.89 -5.88 13.94
C TRP A 387 -20.22 -5.42 13.34
N PRO A 388 -20.21 -4.35 12.52
CA PRO A 388 -21.37 -3.99 11.71
C PRO A 388 -21.85 -5.18 10.87
N ALA A 389 -23.17 -5.31 10.66
CA ALA A 389 -23.75 -6.44 9.94
C ALA A 389 -23.17 -6.60 8.51
N ASP A 390 -22.86 -5.49 7.84
CA ASP A 390 -22.25 -5.48 6.50
C ASP A 390 -20.82 -6.02 6.46
N LEU A 391 -20.18 -6.16 7.64
CA LEU A 391 -18.81 -6.64 7.82
C LEU A 391 -18.74 -7.98 8.59
N ALA A 392 -19.87 -8.68 8.77
CA ALA A 392 -19.93 -9.91 9.56
C ALA A 392 -18.97 -11.02 9.05
N ASP A 393 -18.74 -11.06 7.74
CA ASP A 393 -17.83 -12.02 7.11
C ASP A 393 -16.34 -11.72 7.42
N GLY A 394 -16.02 -10.51 7.89
CA GLY A 394 -14.66 -10.02 8.08
C GLY A 394 -14.10 -9.33 6.83
N PRO A 395 -12.79 -9.02 6.82
CA PRO A 395 -12.12 -8.44 5.66
C PRO A 395 -12.20 -9.34 4.42
N PRO A 396 -12.17 -8.77 3.20
CA PRO A 396 -12.05 -7.35 2.89
C PRO A 396 -13.41 -6.64 2.97
N ALA A 397 -13.42 -5.45 3.60
CA ALA A 397 -14.60 -4.58 3.66
C ALA A 397 -14.94 -3.92 2.31
N HIS A 398 -13.94 -3.72 1.46
CA HIS A 398 -14.07 -3.10 0.14
C HIS A 398 -12.90 -3.51 -0.75
N VAL A 399 -12.93 -3.10 -2.02
CA VAL A 399 -11.83 -3.33 -2.98
C VAL A 399 -10.56 -2.60 -2.51
N ASN A 400 -9.41 -3.27 -2.52
CA ASN A 400 -8.13 -2.81 -1.93
C ASN A 400 -8.11 -2.70 -0.40
N CYS A 401 -9.06 -3.31 0.32
CA CYS A 401 -8.94 -3.44 1.76
C CYS A 401 -7.71 -4.31 2.11
N ARG A 402 -6.92 -3.88 3.09
CA ARG A 402 -5.72 -4.58 3.60
C ARG A 402 -5.83 -4.99 5.07
N CYS A 403 -7.03 -4.88 5.65
CA CYS A 403 -7.27 -5.31 7.02
C CYS A 403 -7.14 -6.83 7.14
N ASP A 404 -6.83 -7.32 8.34
CA ASP A 404 -6.81 -8.75 8.63
C ASP A 404 -7.64 -9.09 9.88
N THR A 405 -7.65 -10.38 10.23
CA THR A 405 -8.29 -10.85 11.47
C THR A 405 -7.31 -11.71 12.26
N SER A 406 -7.28 -11.48 13.57
CA SER A 406 -6.59 -12.33 14.55
C SER A 406 -7.59 -13.12 15.37
N LEU A 407 -7.13 -14.15 16.07
CA LEU A 407 -7.95 -14.93 17.00
C LEU A 407 -7.59 -14.61 18.44
N ARG A 408 -8.62 -14.47 19.26
CA ARG A 408 -8.49 -14.27 20.70
C ARG A 408 -9.27 -15.36 21.43
N LEU A 409 -8.64 -15.98 22.43
CA LEU A 409 -9.31 -16.96 23.28
C LEU A 409 -10.41 -16.30 24.10
N VAL A 410 -11.62 -16.87 24.05
CA VAL A 410 -12.70 -16.48 24.95
C VAL A 410 -12.52 -17.25 26.25
N LYS A 411 -12.19 -16.55 27.33
CA LYS A 411 -12.17 -17.16 28.68
C LYS A 411 -13.61 -17.46 29.08
N SER A 412 -13.93 -18.75 29.16
CA SER A 412 -15.15 -19.28 29.76
C SER A 412 -15.24 -19.00 31.25
#